data_AF-A0A815TT09-F1
#
_entry.id   AF-A0A815TT09-F1
#
_cell.length_a   1.000
_cell.length_b   1.000
_cell.length_c   1.000
_cell.angle_alpha   90.00
_cell.angle_beta   90.00
_cell.angle_gamma   90.00
#
_symmetry.space_group_name_H-M   'P 1'
#
loop_
_entity.id
_entity.type
_entity.pdbx_description
1 polymer ?
#
loop_
_entity_poly.entity_id
_entity_poly.type
_entity_poly.pdbx_seq_one_letter_code
_entity_poly.pdbx_strand_id
1 'polypeptide(L)' 'MQNFQVNIQLPDTKLSDIILDITKSFLDCRCPKYRLTLSLPHPVDPDNSQAKWDKDKCLLQITLKLAREYDDFNF' A
#
# COMPACT_ATOMS: atom_id res chain seq x y z
N MET A 1 -10.74 13.89 4.85
CA MET A 1 -9.36 13.34 4.90
C MET A 1 -9.06 12.73 3.54
N GLN A 2 -7.92 13.04 2.94
CA GLN A 2 -7.57 12.56 1.60
C GLN A 2 -6.88 11.20 1.67
N ASN A 3 -7.23 10.30 0.76
CA ASN A 3 -6.63 8.97 0.65
C ASN A 3 -6.05 8.84 -0.77
N PHE A 4 -4.95 8.11 -0.89
CA PHE A 4 -4.34 7.74 -2.16
C PHE A 4 -4.57 6.25 -2.41
N GLN A 5 -4.89 5.84 -3.65
CA GLN A 5 -5.18 4.45 -3.97
C GLN A 5 -4.19 3.90 -4.99
N VAL A 6 -3.63 2.73 -4.67
CA VAL A 6 -2.75 1.96 -5.56
C VAL A 6 -3.44 0.65 -5.87
N ASN A 7 -3.52 0.31 -7.16
CA ASN A 7 -4.06 -0.97 -7.62
C ASN A 7 -2.95 -1.73 -8.34
N ILE A 8 -2.64 -2.93 -7.86
CA ILE A 8 -1.57 -3.77 -8.41
C ILE A 8 -2.19 -5.07 -8.90
N GLN A 9 -2.11 -5.34 -10.19
CA GLN A 9 -2.58 -6.58 -10.77
C GLN A 9 -1.46 -7.64 -10.68
N LEU A 10 -1.76 -8.76 -10.03
CA LEU A 10 -0.83 -9.85 -9.75
C LEU A 10 -1.42 -11.17 -10.28
N PRO A 11 -1.46 -11.39 -11.61
CA PRO A 11 -2.01 -12.61 -12.17
C PRO A 11 -1.24 -13.85 -11.68
N ASP A 12 -1.95 -14.97 -11.55
CA ASP A 12 -1.40 -16.25 -11.08
C ASP A 12 -0.75 -16.20 -9.69
N THR A 13 -1.13 -15.24 -8.85
CA THR A 13 -0.56 -15.05 -7.50
C THR A 13 -1.60 -15.39 -6.44
N LYS A 14 -1.19 -16.12 -5.39
CA LYS A 14 -2.04 -16.40 -4.23
C LYS A 14 -1.81 -15.34 -3.16
N LEU A 15 -2.85 -15.04 -2.38
CA LEU A 15 -2.75 -14.10 -1.26
C LEU A 15 -1.65 -14.47 -0.26
N SER A 16 -1.45 -15.77 0.03
CA SER A 16 -0.41 -16.27 0.93
C SER A 16 1.01 -15.94 0.47
N ASP A 17 1.18 -15.71 -0.82
CA ASP A 17 2.49 -15.46 -1.43
C ASP A 17 2.76 -13.95 -1.55
N ILE A 18 1.79 -13.11 -1.21
CA ILE A 18 1.89 -11.65 -1.26
C ILE A 18 2.43 -11.17 0.08
N ILE A 19 3.57 -10.50 0.03
CA ILE A 19 4.17 -9.76 1.12
C ILE A 19 4.00 -8.28 0.78
N LEU A 20 3.25 -7.56 1.61
CA LEU A 20 3.06 -6.11 1.49
C LEU A 20 3.67 -5.42 2.69
N ASP A 21 4.58 -4.49 2.44
CA ASP A 21 5.21 -3.64 3.44
C ASP A 21 4.92 -2.18 3.08
N ILE A 22 4.37 -1.44 4.04
CA ILE A 22 4.05 -0.02 3.88
C ILE A 22 4.79 0.72 4.97
N THR A 23 5.61 1.68 4.56
CA THR A 23 6.27 2.63 5.46
C THR A 23 5.74 4.02 5.17
N LYS A 24 6.19 5.02 5.95
CA LYS A 24 5.83 6.42 5.71
C LYS A 24 6.16 6.89 4.30
N SER A 25 7.21 6.36 3.66
CA SER A 25 7.72 6.89 2.39
C SER A 25 7.79 5.87 1.26
N PHE A 26 7.53 4.60 1.55
CA PHE A 26 7.64 3.52 0.57
C PHE A 26 6.50 2.51 0.70
N LEU A 27 6.11 1.97 -0.44
CA LEU A 27 5.25 0.80 -0.56
C LEU A 27 6.04 -0.28 -1.29
N ASP A 28 6.27 -1.41 -0.63
CA ASP A 28 6.94 -2.58 -1.19
C ASP A 28 5.96 -3.77 -1.25
N CYS A 29 5.74 -4.27 -2.45
CA CYS A 29 4.92 -5.45 -2.71
C CYS A 29 5.81 -6.52 -3.34
N ARG A 30 5.92 -7.67 -2.67
CA ARG A 30 6.72 -8.82 -3.09
C ARG A 30 5.83 -10.04 -3.23
N CYS A 31 6.05 -10.78 -4.30
CA CYS A 31 5.51 -12.11 -4.51
C CYS A 31 6.52 -12.92 -5.35
N PRO A 32 6.35 -14.25 -5.48
CA PRO A 32 7.35 -15.11 -6.12
C PRO A 32 7.71 -14.68 -7.55
N LYS A 33 6.75 -14.10 -8.28
CA LYS A 33 6.90 -13.72 -9.70
C LYS A 33 7.14 -12.22 -9.91
N TYR A 34 6.68 -11.37 -9.00
CA TYR A 34 6.71 -9.91 -9.16
C TYR A 34 7.24 -9.22 -7.91
N ARG A 35 8.00 -8.15 -8.12
CA ARG A 35 8.40 -7.22 -7.06
C ARG A 35 8.14 -5.80 -7.52
N LEU A 36 7.46 -5.03 -6.69
CA LEU A 36 7.21 -3.61 -6.89
C LEU A 36 7.67 -2.87 -5.64
N THR A 37 8.57 -1.91 -5.80
CA THR A 37 8.92 -0.95 -4.76
C THR A 37 8.59 0.43 -5.30
N LEU A 38 7.72 1.16 -4.60
CA LEU A 38 7.24 2.47 -4.98
C LEU A 38 7.63 3.48 -3.89
N SER A 39 8.42 4.48 -4.25
CA SER A 39 8.63 5.68 -3.44
C SER A 39 7.39 6.57 -3.50
N LEU A 40 6.84 6.91 -2.34
CA LEU A 40 5.63 7.71 -2.20
C LEU A 40 5.99 9.20 -2.24
N PRO A 41 5.26 10.03 -3.00
CA PRO A 41 5.54 11.46 -3.11
C PRO A 41 5.23 12.24 -1.83
N HIS A 42 4.35 11.69 -0.99
CA HIS A 42 3.95 12.29 0.29
C HIS A 42 3.99 11.22 1.38
N PRO A 43 4.25 11.62 2.63
CA PRO A 43 4.24 10.70 3.75
C PRO A 43 2.85 10.11 3.97
N VAL A 44 2.78 8.82 4.29
CA VAL A 44 1.55 8.10 4.62
C VAL A 44 1.58 7.59 6.06
N ASP A 45 0.41 7.36 6.61
CA ASP A 45 0.20 6.65 7.87
C ASP A 45 -0.03 5.17 7.56
N PRO A 46 0.97 4.29 7.79
CA PRO A 46 0.85 2.87 7.48
C PRO A 46 -0.17 2.16 8.36
N ASP A 47 -0.31 2.55 9.63
CA ASP A 47 -1.21 1.93 10.60
C ASP A 47 -2.69 2.18 10.25
N ASN A 48 -2.97 3.34 9.65
CA ASN A 48 -4.30 3.70 9.17
C ASN A 48 -4.53 3.41 7.67
N SER A 49 -3.54 2.82 6.99
CA SER A 49 -3.67 2.37 5.61
C SER A 49 -4.29 0.97 5.53
N GLN A 50 -4.96 0.67 4.42
CA GLN A 50 -5.67 -0.61 4.24
C GLN A 50 -5.27 -1.27 2.93
N ALA A 51 -5.27 -2.60 2.91
CA ALA A 51 -5.08 -3.39 1.72
C ALA A 51 -6.17 -4.47 1.61
N LYS A 52 -6.65 -4.68 0.39
CA LYS A 52 -7.66 -5.68 0.05
C LYS A 52 -7.24 -6.46 -1.18
N TRP A 53 -7.29 -7.79 -1.07
CA TRP A 53 -7.05 -8.69 -2.19
C TRP A 53 -8.37 -9.15 -2.80
N ASP A 54 -8.50 -8.98 -4.11
CA ASP A 54 -9.56 -9.56 -4.92
C ASP A 54 -8.99 -10.77 -5.68
N LYS A 55 -9.34 -11.97 -5.22
CA LYS A 55 -8.84 -13.23 -5.77
C LYS A 55 -9.36 -13.49 -7.19
N ASP A 56 -10.59 -13.07 -7.48
CA ASP A 56 -11.25 -13.33 -8.75
C ASP A 56 -10.63 -12.47 -9.86
N LYS A 57 -10.19 -11.26 -9.51
CA LYS A 57 -9.50 -10.32 -10.41
C LYS A 57 -7.97 -10.38 -10.32
N CYS A 58 -7.44 -11.15 -9.37
CA CYS A 58 -6.03 -11.16 -9.02
C CYS A 58 -5.49 -9.73 -8.80
N LEU A 59 -6.21 -8.93 -8.01
CA LEU A 59 -5.96 -7.51 -7.83
C LEU A 59 -5.74 -7.17 -6.36
N LEU A 60 -4.59 -6.56 -6.05
CA LEU A 60 -4.29 -6.00 -4.75
C LEU A 60 -4.62 -4.50 -4.77
N GLN A 61 -5.66 -4.12 -4.05
CA GLN A 61 -6.08 -2.73 -3.88
C GLN A 61 -5.60 -2.21 -2.53
N ILE A 62 -4.84 -1.13 -2.55
CA ILE A 62 -4.20 -0.53 -1.38
C ILE A 62 -4.69 0.91 -1.26
N THR A 63 -5.28 1.25 -0.12
CA THR A 63 -5.73 2.58 0.22
C THR A 63 -4.79 3.15 1.26
N LEU A 64 -3.90 4.05 0.82
CA LEU A 64 -2.94 4.73 1.67
C LEU A 64 -3.56 5.97 2.30
N LYS A 65 -3.42 6.08 3.62
CA LYS A 65 -3.82 7.26 4.36
C LYS A 65 -2.68 8.28 4.30
N LEU A 66 -2.91 9.46 3.71
CA LEU A 66 -1.90 10.52 3.74
C LEU A 66 -1.73 11.02 5.18
N ALA A 67 -0.48 11.04 5.65
CA ALA A 67 -0.12 11.70 6.89
C ALA A 67 -0.07 13.20 6.64
N ARG A 68 -0.72 14.02 7.49
CA ARG A 68 -0.56 15.47 7.40
C ARG A 68 0.79 15.83 8.02
N GLU A 69 1.58 16.63 7.32
CA GLU A 69 2.89 17.11 7.79
C GLU A 69 2.81 18.00 9.06
N TYR A 70 1.60 18.34 9.54
CA TYR A 70 1.36 19.30 10.62
C TYR A 70 0.62 18.75 11.85
N ASP A 71 0.32 17.45 11.93
CA ASP A 71 -0.39 16.89 13.11
C ASP A 71 0.54 16.73 14.34
N ASP A 72 1.87 16.84 14.17
CA ASP A 72 2.86 16.83 15.26
C ASP A 72 2.92 18.14 16.07
N PHE A 73 2.14 19.17 15.70
CA PHE A 73 2.04 20.44 16.42
C PHE A 73 0.62 20.68 16.97
N ASN A 74 0.17 19.84 17.89
CA ASN A 74 -0.85 20.26 18.87
C ASN A 74 -0.12 20.58 20.18
N PHE A 75 0.15 21.87 20.42
CA PHE A 75 0.59 22.43 21.70
C PHE A 75 -0.61 22.65 22.63
#